data_AF-A0A6I3L4Z9-F1
#
_entry.id   AF-A0A6I3L4Z9-F1
#
_cell.length_a   1.000
_cell.length_b   1.000
_cell.length_c   1.000
_cell.angle_alpha   90.00
_cell.angle_beta   90.00
_cell.angle_gamma   90.00
#
_symmetry.space_group_name_H-M   'P 1'
#
loop_
_entity.id
_entity.type
_entity.pdbx_description
1 polymer ?
#
loop_
_entity_poly.entity_id
_entity_poly.type
_entity_poly.pdbx_seq_one_letter_code
_entity_poly.pdbx_strand_id
1 'polypeptide(L)'
;MWAGRSAATEFDDPASYPEPSPTRQLALRALRHAGRTCGVIYISDNLLGLRAAGGARGDRARGAVLPDGLVPLTDPELAELGDLDFMLMHRRTRPSDPEQALANAIVANARLLSHQTTRSGM
;
A
#
# COMPACT_ATOMS: atom_id res chain seq x y z
N MET A 1 2.37 5.23 -2.67
CA MET A 1 3.82 4.97 -2.82
C MET A 1 4.06 3.51 -3.18
N TRP A 2 5.09 3.25 -3.98
CA TRP A 2 5.58 1.90 -4.26
C TRP A 2 6.59 1.50 -3.19
N ALA A 3 6.62 0.22 -2.87
CA ALA A 3 7.51 -0.40 -1.90
C ALA A 3 8.28 -1.55 -2.55
N GLY A 4 9.56 -1.70 -2.24
CA GLY A 4 10.38 -2.80 -2.73
C GLY A 4 11.70 -2.90 -1.97
N ARG A 5 12.63 -3.72 -2.46
CA ARG A 5 13.99 -3.78 -1.91
C ARG A 5 14.85 -2.63 -2.46
N SER A 6 15.69 -2.04 -1.61
CA SER A 6 16.59 -0.94 -2.00
C SER A 6 17.60 -1.28 -3.11
N ALA A 7 17.85 -2.57 -3.36
CA ALA A 7 18.79 -3.06 -4.37
C ALA A 7 18.08 -3.57 -5.65
N ALA A 8 16.75 -3.49 -5.72
CA ALA A 8 16.02 -3.89 -6.92
C ALA A 8 16.19 -2.81 -8.00
N THR A 9 16.93 -3.14 -9.04
CA THR A 9 17.25 -2.22 -10.15
C THR A 9 16.25 -2.28 -11.30
N GLU A 10 15.39 -3.30 -11.35
CA GLU A 10 14.50 -3.56 -12.49
C GLU A 10 13.02 -3.56 -12.09
N PHE A 11 12.14 -3.06 -12.97
CA PHE A 11 10.68 -3.06 -12.78
C PHE A 11 10.05 -4.40 -13.11
N ASP A 12 9.98 -5.29 -12.11
CA ASP A 12 9.14 -6.50 -12.18
C ASP A 12 7.69 -6.22 -11.78
N ASP A 13 6.82 -7.10 -12.28
CA ASP A 13 5.38 -7.11 -12.00
C ASP A 13 5.08 -7.05 -10.48
N PRO A 14 4.02 -6.35 -10.05
CA PRO A 14 3.74 -6.21 -8.63
C PRO A 14 3.14 -7.48 -8.01
N ALA A 15 3.40 -7.67 -6.72
CA ALA A 15 2.60 -8.55 -5.86
C ALA A 15 1.35 -7.80 -5.38
N SER A 16 0.19 -8.48 -5.33
CA SER A 16 -1.08 -7.81 -5.02
C SER A 16 -2.10 -8.70 -4.31
N TYR A 17 -3.02 -8.09 -3.57
CA TYR A 17 -4.23 -8.76 -3.09
C TYR A 17 -5.07 -9.33 -4.25
N PRO A 18 -5.87 -10.39 -4.01
CA PRO A 18 -6.85 -10.88 -4.96
C PRO A 18 -7.92 -9.81 -5.27
N GLU A 19 -8.63 -9.97 -6.38
CA GLU A 19 -9.80 -9.14 -6.63
C GLU A 19 -10.96 -9.53 -5.70
N PRO A 20 -11.79 -8.56 -5.26
CA PRO A 20 -11.67 -7.12 -5.48
C PRO A 20 -10.65 -6.46 -4.53
N SER A 21 -9.76 -5.62 -5.07
CA SER A 21 -8.80 -4.84 -4.27
C SER A 21 -8.62 -3.43 -4.85
N PRO A 22 -9.05 -2.37 -4.14
CA PRO A 22 -8.82 -0.99 -4.57
C PRO A 22 -7.33 -0.68 -4.78
N THR A 23 -6.48 -1.20 -3.89
CA THR A 23 -5.02 -1.10 -3.96
C THR A 23 -4.47 -1.71 -5.25
N ARG A 24 -4.93 -2.91 -5.63
CA ARG A 24 -4.60 -3.57 -6.91
C ARG A 24 -5.04 -2.73 -8.10
N GLN A 25 -6.31 -2.32 -8.10
CA GLN A 25 -6.90 -1.59 -9.22
C GLN A 25 -6.16 -0.28 -9.47
N LEU A 26 -5.78 0.43 -8.42
CA LEU A 26 -5.09 1.71 -8.55
C LEU A 26 -3.62 1.53 -8.97
N ALA A 27 -2.94 0.49 -8.50
CA ALA A 27 -1.62 0.10 -8.99
C ALA A 27 -1.65 -0.24 -10.49
N LEU A 28 -2.58 -1.08 -10.93
CA LEU A 28 -2.73 -1.46 -12.34
C LEU A 28 -3.19 -0.28 -13.23
N ARG A 29 -3.98 0.66 -12.70
CA ARG A 29 -4.33 1.90 -13.41
C ARG A 29 -3.11 2.79 -13.61
N ALA A 30 -2.31 3.00 -12.56
CA ALA A 30 -1.09 3.81 -12.64
C ALA A 30 -0.11 3.23 -13.68
N LEU A 31 0.13 1.92 -13.64
CA LEU A 31 1.05 1.26 -14.59
C LEU A 31 0.55 1.32 -16.04
N ARG A 32 -0.75 1.13 -16.27
CA ARG A 32 -1.34 1.33 -17.61
C ARG A 32 -1.22 2.77 -18.09
N HIS A 33 -1.40 3.75 -17.21
CA HIS A 33 -1.26 5.17 -17.58
C HIS A 33 0.18 5.52 -17.97
N ALA A 34 1.16 4.87 -17.35
CA ALA A 34 2.57 4.95 -17.73
C ALA A 34 2.96 4.11 -18.96
N GLY A 35 1.99 3.53 -19.68
CA GLY A 35 2.23 2.71 -20.87
C GLY A 35 2.88 1.35 -20.60
N ARG A 36 2.90 0.90 -19.33
CA ARG A 36 3.49 -0.38 -18.94
C ARG A 36 2.42 -1.47 -18.96
N THR A 37 2.68 -2.52 -19.74
CA THR A 37 1.89 -3.76 -19.73
C THR A 37 2.55 -4.74 -18.76
N CYS A 38 2.19 -4.64 -17.48
CA CYS A 38 2.64 -5.50 -16.41
C CYS A 38 1.55 -6.50 -16.02
N GLY A 39 1.93 -7.76 -15.81
CA GLY A 39 1.09 -8.77 -15.17
C GLY A 39 1.11 -8.64 -13.64
N VAL A 40 0.43 -9.55 -12.94
CA VAL A 40 0.60 -9.71 -11.48
C VAL A 40 1.27 -11.06 -11.27
N ILE A 41 2.49 -11.06 -10.75
CA ILE A 41 3.30 -12.29 -10.58
C ILE A 41 2.96 -13.05 -9.30
N TYR A 42 2.37 -12.38 -8.30
CA TYR A 42 1.99 -13.01 -7.04
C TYR A 42 0.71 -12.42 -6.46
N ILE A 43 -0.20 -13.30 -6.05
CA ILE A 43 -1.46 -12.94 -5.40
C ILE A 43 -1.51 -13.57 -4.02
N SER A 44 -1.76 -12.76 -2.98
CA SER A 44 -2.00 -13.26 -1.62
C SER A 44 -3.13 -12.49 -0.95
N ASP A 45 -3.96 -13.22 -0.22
CA ASP A 45 -5.08 -12.70 0.55
C ASP A 45 -4.67 -12.04 1.89
N ASN A 46 -3.40 -12.15 2.27
CA ASN A 46 -2.91 -11.66 3.54
C ASN A 46 -1.62 -10.86 3.40
N LEU A 47 -1.42 -9.92 4.32
CA LEU A 47 -0.26 -9.02 4.31
C LEU A 47 1.07 -9.79 4.45
N LEU A 48 1.09 -10.91 5.17
CA LEU A 48 2.30 -11.70 5.38
C LEU A 48 2.80 -12.34 4.08
N GLY A 49 1.89 -12.90 3.27
CA GLY A 49 2.21 -13.45 1.95
C GLY A 49 2.69 -12.37 0.98
N LEU A 50 2.04 -11.20 0.98
CA LEU A 50 2.53 -10.05 0.20
C LEU A 50 3.90 -9.56 0.67
N ARG A 51 4.16 -9.57 1.98
CA ARG A 51 5.48 -9.24 2.55
C ARG A 51 6.54 -10.23 2.11
N ALA A 52 6.23 -11.53 2.12
CA ALA A 52 7.14 -12.57 1.68
C ALA A 52 7.47 -12.41 0.18
N ALA A 53 6.50 -12.08 -0.65
CA ALA A 53 6.72 -11.84 -2.08
C ALA A 53 7.60 -10.61 -2.35
N GLY A 54 7.29 -9.47 -1.73
CA GLY A 54 8.10 -8.26 -1.85
C GLY A 54 9.53 -8.44 -1.35
N GLY A 55 9.75 -9.30 -0.35
CA GLY A 55 11.08 -9.64 0.16
C GLY A 55 11.85 -10.64 -0.72
N ALA A 56 11.17 -11.57 -1.40
CA ALA A 56 11.78 -12.72 -2.06
C ALA A 56 12.12 -12.49 -3.55
N ARG A 57 11.38 -11.64 -4.28
CA ARG A 57 11.57 -11.50 -5.74
C ARG A 57 11.85 -10.09 -6.28
N GLY A 58 11.96 -9.06 -5.44
CA GLY A 58 12.13 -7.68 -5.94
C GLY A 58 10.83 -7.04 -6.42
N ASP A 59 9.72 -7.75 -6.25
CA ASP A 59 8.36 -7.35 -6.57
C ASP A 59 7.99 -6.07 -5.83
N ARG A 60 7.31 -5.18 -6.55
CA ARG A 60 6.82 -3.92 -5.99
C ARG A 60 5.44 -4.11 -5.39
N ALA A 61 5.25 -3.60 -4.18
CA ALA A 61 3.95 -3.60 -3.52
C ALA A 61 3.45 -2.17 -3.34
N ARG A 62 2.13 -1.98 -3.41
CA ARG A 62 1.50 -0.74 -2.95
C ARG A 62 1.07 -0.91 -1.50
N GLY A 63 1.58 -0.06 -0.62
CA GLY A 63 1.20 -0.06 0.80
C GLY A 63 1.23 1.35 1.39
N ALA A 64 0.25 1.67 2.23
CA ALA A 64 0.28 2.86 3.09
C ALA A 64 1.16 2.64 4.33
N VAL A 65 1.30 1.37 4.74
CA VAL A 65 2.23 0.93 5.78
C VAL A 65 3.28 0.04 5.14
N LEU A 66 4.54 0.40 5.32
CA LEU A 66 5.68 -0.37 4.85
C LEU A 66 6.04 -1.44 5.90
N PRO A 67 5.99 -2.73 5.57
CA PRO A 67 6.55 -3.77 6.42
C PRO A 67 8.08 -3.62 6.52
N ASP A 68 8.68 -3.95 7.68
CA ASP A 68 10.14 -3.95 7.81
C ASP A 68 10.81 -4.82 6.73
N GLY A 69 11.88 -4.29 6.14
CA GLY A 69 12.59 -4.92 5.02
C GLY A 69 12.14 -4.43 3.64
N LEU A 70 11.03 -3.68 3.55
CA LEU A 70 10.64 -2.94 2.35
C LEU A 70 10.89 -1.46 2.56
N VAL A 71 11.44 -0.82 1.52
CA VAL A 71 11.70 0.62 1.51
C VAL A 71 10.80 1.31 0.48
N PRO A 72 10.45 2.59 0.68
CA PRO A 72 9.90 3.42 -0.38
C PRO A 72 10.80 3.37 -1.61
N LEU A 73 10.20 3.20 -2.79
CA LEU A 73 10.93 3.37 -4.04
C LEU A 73 10.65 4.78 -4.58
N THR A 74 11.73 5.51 -4.86
CA THR A 74 11.73 6.85 -5.49
C THR A 74 12.24 6.79 -6.93
N ASP A 75 12.02 5.67 -7.61
CA ASP A 75 12.38 5.48 -9.01
C ASP A 75 11.43 6.32 -9.90
N PRO A 76 11.96 7.26 -10.72
CA PRO A 76 11.14 8.13 -11.56
C PRO A 76 10.42 7.40 -12.70
N GLU A 77 10.81 6.17 -13.02
CA GLU A 77 10.05 5.32 -13.95
C GLU A 77 8.78 4.73 -13.31
N LEU A 78 8.63 4.87 -11.98
CA LEU A 78 7.44 4.42 -11.28
C LEU A 78 6.29 5.39 -11.46
N ALA A 79 5.21 4.85 -12.00
CA ALA A 79 3.96 5.58 -12.11
C ALA A 79 3.51 6.09 -10.73
N GLU A 80 3.15 7.36 -10.65
CA GLU A 80 2.58 7.94 -9.44
C GLU A 80 1.30 7.18 -9.06
N LEU A 81 1.25 6.76 -7.80
CA LEU A 81 0.09 6.11 -7.25
C LEU A 81 -0.82 7.18 -6.70
N GLY A 82 -1.97 7.38 -7.35
CA GLY A 82 -3.01 8.28 -6.86
C GLY A 82 -3.48 7.94 -5.45
N ASP A 83 -4.27 8.84 -4.88
CA ASP A 83 -4.68 8.79 -3.47
C ASP A 83 -5.69 7.67 -3.17
N LEU A 84 -5.72 7.24 -1.91
CA LEU A 84 -6.70 6.30 -1.40
C LEU A 84 -7.30 6.83 -0.10
N ASP A 85 -8.61 7.02 -0.10
CA ASP A 85 -9.33 7.46 1.08
C ASP A 85 -9.75 6.26 1.94
N PHE A 86 -9.41 6.32 3.22
CA PHE A 86 -9.88 5.36 4.22
C PHE A 86 -11.01 5.99 5.03
N MET A 87 -12.17 5.33 5.03
CA MET A 87 -13.31 5.77 5.83
C MET A 87 -13.50 4.85 7.03
N LEU A 88 -13.62 5.42 8.22
CA LEU A 88 -13.99 4.68 9.42
C LEU A 88 -15.52 4.54 9.46
N MET A 89 -16.02 3.32 9.34
CA MET A 89 -17.45 3.02 9.36
C MET A 89 -17.90 2.58 10.75
N HIS A 90 -19.12 2.96 11.11
CA HIS A 90 -19.77 2.51 12.34
C HIS A 90 -21.00 1.68 11.99
N ARG A 91 -21.16 0.54 12.66
CA ARG A 91 -22.33 -0.32 12.46
C ARG A 91 -23.61 0.34 12.96
N ARG A 92 -23.51 1.17 14.01
CA ARG A 92 -24.64 1.85 14.65
C ARG A 92 -24.57 3.34 14.36
N THR A 93 -25.74 3.94 14.17
CA THR A 93 -25.87 5.40 13.95
C THR A 93 -25.48 6.22 15.17
N ARG A 94 -25.58 5.64 16.37
CA ARG A 94 -25.07 6.23 17.62
C ARG A 94 -24.04 5.28 18.24
N PRO A 95 -22.76 5.65 18.28
CA PRO A 95 -21.75 4.87 18.97
C PRO A 95 -21.95 4.98 20.48
N SER A 96 -21.65 3.91 21.21
CA SER A 96 -21.46 3.94 22.66
C SER A 96 -20.20 4.71 23.03
N ASP A 97 -20.07 5.13 24.30
CA ASP A 97 -18.90 5.88 24.76
C ASP A 97 -17.55 5.16 24.47
N PRO A 98 -17.42 3.83 24.65
CA PRO A 98 -16.20 3.11 24.26
C PRO A 98 -15.96 3.10 22.75
N GLU A 99 -17.01 2.93 21.94
CA GLU A 99 -16.91 2.97 20.47
C GLU A 99 -16.45 4.37 20.00
N GLN A 100 -16.98 5.43 20.61
CA GLN A 100 -16.58 6.81 20.29
C GLN A 100 -15.15 7.10 20.73
N ALA A 101 -14.74 6.62 21.92
CA ALA A 101 -13.37 6.77 22.39
C ALA A 101 -12.38 6.06 21.46
N LEU A 102 -12.71 4.85 20.99
CA LEU A 102 -11.90 4.13 20.01
C LEU A 102 -11.87 4.85 18.66
N ALA A 103 -13.00 5.34 18.17
CA ALA A 103 -13.06 6.11 16.92
C ALA A 103 -12.16 7.35 16.98
N ASN A 104 -12.22 8.10 18.08
CA ASN A 104 -11.37 9.26 18.30
C ASN A 104 -9.88 8.87 18.33
N ALA A 105 -9.53 7.76 18.99
CA ALA A 105 -8.17 7.26 19.02
C ALA A 105 -7.66 6.85 17.62
N ILE A 106 -8.50 6.18 16.81
CA ILE A 106 -8.16 5.82 15.43
C ILE A 106 -7.94 7.08 14.59
N VAL A 107 -8.86 8.06 14.66
CA VAL A 107 -8.76 9.31 13.89
C VAL A 107 -7.55 10.13 14.31
N ALA A 108 -7.26 10.25 15.62
CA ALA A 108 -6.10 10.96 16.13
C ALA A 108 -4.76 10.34 15.65
N ASN A 109 -4.77 9.02 15.41
CA ASN A 109 -3.62 8.29 14.87
C ASN A 109 -3.67 8.08 13.36
N ALA A 110 -4.71 8.54 12.66
CA ALA A 110 -4.86 8.36 11.21
C ALA A 110 -3.70 9.01 10.44
N ARG A 111 -3.08 10.05 11.00
CA ARG A 111 -1.84 10.66 10.49
C ARG A 111 -0.69 9.66 10.32
N LEU A 112 -0.68 8.52 11.04
CA LEU A 112 0.33 7.47 10.84
C LEU A 112 0.19 6.80 9.47
N LEU A 113 -1.02 6.81 8.89
CA LEU A 113 -1.25 6.37 7.51
C LEU A 113 -0.64 7.36 6.49
N SER A 114 -0.44 8.62 6.89
CA SER A 114 0.12 9.71 6.05
C SER A 114 1.60 9.98 6.32
N HIS A 115 2.10 9.80 7.55
CA HIS A 115 3.46 10.19 7.95
C HIS A 115 4.53 9.13 7.66
N GLN A 116 4.16 7.89 7.38
CA GLN A 116 5.12 6.94 6.79
C GLN A 116 5.51 7.33 5.35
N THR A 117 4.75 8.25 4.72
CA THR A 117 5.05 8.82 3.40
C THR A 117 6.20 9.83 3.44
N THR A 118 6.58 10.38 4.60
CA THR A 118 7.57 11.49 4.68
C THR A 118 8.78 11.20 5.56
N ARG A 119 8.93 10.00 6.12
CA ARG A 119 10.06 9.65 6.99
C ARG A 119 11.00 8.63 6.35
N SER A 120 11.59 9.01 5.22
CA SER A 120 12.80 8.37 4.68
C SER A 120 13.58 9.42 3.91
N GLY A 121 14.46 10.11 4.63
CA GLY A 121 15.17 11.29 4.16
C GLY A 121 15.95 11.94 5.29
N MET A 122 16.75 11.15 6.01
CA MET A 122 17.94 11.62 6.72
C MET A 122 18.89 10.45 6.97
#